data_AF-A0A1F2V9N9-F1
#
_entry.id   AF-A0A1F2V9N9-F1
#
_cell.length_a   1.000
_cell.length_b   1.000
_cell.length_c   1.000
_cell.angle_alpha   90.00
_cell.angle_beta   90.00
_cell.angle_gamma   90.00
#
_symmetry.space_group_name_H-M   'P 1'
#
loop_
_entity.id
_entity.type
_entity.pdbx_description
1 polymer ?
#
loop_
_entity_poly.entity_id
_entity_poly.type
_entity_poly.pdbx_seq_one_letter_code
_entity_poly.pdbx_strand_id
1 'polypeptide(L)'
;MATGILVTALAGIAQLFVLSARFTRMSGTQGLALVAAQAKLEMLRSLPLAYGPTGDSITDPALEPSPPSSLREDTEGYVETLDESGRAVDEDGDVAFIRRWAVTPIDHREPQAVVIEVCVFRAPAEGLAPVSAEACLATIRSRQP
;
A
#
# COMPACT_ATOMS: atom_id res chain seq x y z
N MET A 1 -4.01 -49.21 23.77
CA MET A 1 -3.88 -49.02 22.31
C MET A 1 -4.89 -48.01 21.76
N ALA A 2 -6.19 -48.12 22.07
CA ALA A 2 -7.22 -47.19 21.56
C ALA A 2 -7.06 -45.71 21.98
N THR A 3 -6.58 -45.44 23.20
CA THR A 3 -6.35 -44.08 23.71
C THR A 3 -5.23 -43.33 22.99
N GLY A 4 -4.19 -44.05 22.54
CA GLY A 4 -3.07 -43.44 21.81
C GLY A 4 -3.48 -42.89 20.44
N ILE A 5 -4.39 -43.58 19.74
CA ILE A 5 -4.92 -43.16 18.44
C ILE A 5 -5.80 -41.91 18.58
N LEU A 6 -6.60 -41.84 19.65
CA LEU A 6 -7.45 -40.67 19.92
C LEU A 6 -6.60 -39.42 20.21
N VAL A 7 -5.52 -39.57 21.00
CA VAL A 7 -4.62 -38.47 21.35
C VAL A 7 -3.88 -37.94 20.12
N THR A 8 -3.37 -38.81 19.25
CA THR A 8 -2.69 -38.37 18.00
C THR A 8 -3.66 -37.73 17.02
N ALA A 9 -4.89 -38.23 16.90
CA ALA A 9 -5.92 -37.61 16.07
C ALA A 9 -6.30 -36.21 16.57
N LEU A 10 -6.51 -36.03 17.88
CA LEU A 10 -6.80 -34.72 18.48
C LEU A 10 -5.63 -33.74 18.32
N ALA A 11 -4.39 -34.21 18.52
CA ALA A 11 -3.19 -33.39 18.30
C ALA A 11 -3.07 -32.92 16.85
N GLY A 12 -3.38 -33.79 15.88
CA GLY A 12 -3.39 -33.43 14.46
C GLY A 12 -4.43 -32.35 14.12
N ILE A 13 -5.65 -32.45 14.67
CA ILE A 13 -6.71 -31.44 14.46
C ILE A 13 -6.32 -30.09 15.07
N ALA A 14 -5.73 -30.08 16.26
CA ALA A 14 -5.27 -28.85 16.90
C ALA A 14 -4.19 -28.14 16.06
N GLN A 15 -3.25 -28.90 15.47
CA GLN A 15 -2.24 -28.35 14.57
C GLN A 15 -2.85 -27.74 13.30
N LEU A 16 -3.82 -28.42 12.68
CA LEU A 16 -4.53 -27.88 11.52
C LEU A 16 -5.28 -26.59 11.86
N PHE A 17 -5.95 -26.53 13.02
CA PHE A 17 -6.66 -25.35 13.47
C PHE A 17 -5.72 -24.13 13.66
N VAL A 18 -4.56 -24.34 14.28
CA VAL A 18 -3.55 -23.28 14.46
C VAL A 18 -3.02 -22.79 13.11
N LEU A 19 -2.76 -23.69 12.16
CA LEU A 19 -2.33 -23.33 10.81
C LEU A 19 -3.41 -22.52 10.08
N SER A 20 -4.66 -22.98 10.10
CA SER A 20 -5.79 -22.28 9.50
C SER A 20 -6.00 -20.88 10.10
N ALA A 21 -5.88 -20.74 11.42
CA ALA A 21 -5.97 -19.45 12.10
C ALA A 21 -4.84 -18.50 11.66
N ARG A 22 -3.61 -19.01 11.53
CA ARG A 22 -2.47 -18.24 11.01
C ARG A 22 -2.69 -17.79 9.56
N PHE A 23 -3.15 -18.68 8.68
CA PHE A 23 -3.49 -18.34 7.30
C PHE A 23 -4.56 -17.25 7.24
N THR A 24 -5.62 -17.38 8.02
CA THR A 24 -6.71 -16.39 8.08
C THR A 24 -6.19 -15.01 8.48
N ARG A 25 -5.31 -14.94 9.49
CA ARG A 25 -4.72 -13.67 9.94
C ARG A 25 -3.82 -13.06 8.86
N MET A 26 -2.96 -13.85 8.22
CA MET A 26 -2.09 -13.38 7.14
C MET A 26 -2.90 -12.85 5.95
N SER A 27 -3.94 -13.59 5.53
CA SER A 27 -4.86 -13.14 4.48
C SER A 27 -5.60 -11.87 4.86
N GLY A 28 -5.98 -11.71 6.14
CA GLY A 28 -6.57 -10.48 6.66
C GLY A 28 -5.64 -9.27 6.52
N THR A 29 -4.37 -9.42 6.93
CA THR A 29 -3.39 -8.32 6.81
C THR A 29 -3.10 -7.92 5.37
N GLN A 30 -3.03 -8.89 4.44
CA GLN A 30 -2.90 -8.59 3.01
C GLN A 30 -4.13 -7.90 2.43
N GLY A 31 -5.33 -8.30 2.87
CA GLY A 31 -6.58 -7.65 2.48
C GLY A 31 -6.64 -6.18 2.90
N LEU A 32 -6.23 -5.87 4.13
CA LEU A 32 -6.15 -4.49 4.62
C LEU A 32 -5.13 -3.66 3.85
N ALA A 33 -3.94 -4.20 3.60
CA ALA A 33 -2.92 -3.54 2.79
C ALA A 33 -3.42 -3.22 1.37
N LEU A 34 -4.16 -4.14 0.73
CA LEU A 34 -4.76 -3.93 -0.58
C LEU A 34 -5.82 -2.82 -0.56
N VAL A 35 -6.73 -2.84 0.43
CA VAL A 35 -7.76 -1.79 0.59
C VAL A 35 -7.11 -0.42 0.83
N ALA A 36 -6.08 -0.36 1.66
CA ALA A 36 -5.34 0.87 1.93
C ALA A 36 -4.59 1.38 0.68
N ALA A 37 -4.01 0.49 -0.13
CA ALA A 37 -3.40 0.86 -1.41
C ALA A 37 -4.45 1.41 -2.38
N GLN A 38 -5.59 0.73 -2.50
CA GLN A 38 -6.68 1.14 -3.40
C GLN A 38 -7.28 2.48 -2.99
N ALA A 39 -7.51 2.71 -1.70
CA ALA A 39 -8.04 3.97 -1.20
C ALA A 39 -7.13 5.16 -1.56
N LYS A 40 -5.82 5.02 -1.41
CA LYS A 40 -4.85 6.06 -1.80
C LYS A 40 -4.81 6.23 -3.32
N LEU A 41 -4.84 5.14 -4.07
CA LEU A 41 -4.84 5.18 -5.53
C LEU A 41 -6.07 5.94 -6.06
N GLU A 42 -7.26 5.68 -5.52
CA GLU A 42 -8.48 6.41 -5.91
C GLU A 42 -8.45 7.88 -5.47
N MET A 43 -7.92 8.17 -4.28
CA MET A 43 -7.71 9.56 -3.87
C MET A 43 -6.79 10.29 -4.87
N LEU A 44 -5.64 9.73 -5.22
CA LEU A 44 -4.72 10.33 -6.20
C LEU A 44 -5.36 10.44 -7.60
N ARG A 45 -6.15 9.44 -8.01
CA ARG A 45 -6.89 9.47 -9.30
C ARG A 45 -7.90 10.60 -9.36
N SER A 46 -8.48 10.99 -8.21
CA SER A 46 -9.46 12.08 -8.13
C SER A 46 -8.84 13.48 -8.25
N LEU A 47 -7.53 13.61 -8.08
CA LEU A 47 -6.84 14.90 -8.08
C LEU A 47 -6.74 15.51 -9.49
N PRO A 48 -6.71 16.84 -9.63
CA PRO A 48 -6.57 17.50 -10.91
C PRO A 48 -5.29 17.12 -11.69
N LEU A 49 -5.47 16.64 -12.92
CA LEU A 49 -4.42 16.61 -13.95
C LEU A 49 -5.13 16.84 -15.29
N ALA A 50 -5.33 18.11 -15.62
CA ALA A 50 -6.21 18.56 -16.69
C ALA A 50 -5.65 19.82 -17.37
N TYR A 51 -6.35 20.31 -18.38
CA TYR A 51 -6.18 21.65 -18.91
C TYR A 51 -7.20 22.62 -18.32
N GLY A 52 -6.78 23.84 -18.06
CA GLY A 52 -7.66 24.94 -17.71
C GLY A 52 -8.40 25.49 -18.93
N PRO A 53 -9.41 26.36 -18.72
CA PRO A 53 -10.20 26.94 -19.80
C PRO A 53 -9.38 27.81 -20.78
N THR A 54 -8.21 28.25 -20.36
CA THR A 54 -7.23 29.03 -21.16
C THR A 54 -6.18 28.16 -21.85
N GLY A 55 -6.21 26.84 -21.66
CA GLY A 55 -5.22 25.88 -22.18
C GLY A 55 -4.02 25.65 -21.26
N ASP A 56 -3.95 26.31 -20.11
CA ASP A 56 -2.88 26.13 -19.13
C ASP A 56 -2.97 24.73 -18.47
N SER A 57 -1.83 24.11 -18.20
CA SER A 57 -1.82 22.82 -17.51
C SER A 57 -2.12 22.99 -16.02
N ILE A 58 -3.17 22.33 -15.52
CA ILE A 58 -3.49 22.25 -14.10
C ILE A 58 -3.07 20.87 -13.61
N THR A 59 -2.15 20.82 -12.66
CA THR A 59 -1.68 19.57 -12.04
C THR A 59 -1.66 19.78 -10.54
N ASP A 60 -2.26 18.86 -9.81
CA ASP A 60 -2.19 18.85 -8.35
C ASP A 60 -0.74 18.55 -7.89
N PRO A 61 -0.22 19.23 -6.85
CA PRO A 61 1.12 18.97 -6.33
C PRO A 61 1.36 17.49 -5.96
N ALA A 62 0.36 16.76 -5.47
CA ALA A 62 0.51 15.34 -5.14
C ALA A 62 0.60 14.42 -6.38
N LEU A 63 0.42 14.98 -7.59
CA LEU A 63 0.66 14.32 -8.87
C LEU A 63 1.92 14.84 -9.58
N GLU A 64 2.75 15.65 -8.90
CA GLU A 64 4.08 15.97 -9.42
C GLU A 64 4.98 14.72 -9.43
N PRO A 65 6.00 14.69 -10.31
CA PRO A 65 6.91 13.56 -10.38
C PRO A 65 7.59 13.29 -9.03
N SER A 66 7.48 12.06 -8.55
CA SER A 66 8.15 11.63 -7.33
C SER A 66 9.64 11.33 -7.59
N PRO A 67 10.50 11.40 -6.56
CA PRO A 67 11.83 10.79 -6.62
C PRO A 67 11.79 9.31 -7.05
N PRO A 68 12.77 8.80 -7.83
CA PRO A 68 12.79 7.40 -8.26
C PRO A 68 12.91 6.37 -7.12
N SER A 69 13.27 6.82 -5.92
CA SER A 69 13.40 6.00 -4.71
C SER A 69 12.12 5.96 -3.87
N SER A 70 11.05 6.69 -4.21
CA SER A 70 9.88 6.86 -3.32
C SER A 70 9.12 5.58 -2.96
N LEU A 71 9.22 4.51 -3.77
CA LEU A 71 8.68 3.20 -3.37
C LEU A 71 9.61 2.43 -2.42
N ARG A 72 10.91 2.74 -2.41
CA ARG A 72 11.95 2.04 -1.63
C ARG A 72 12.26 2.73 -0.31
N GLU A 73 12.13 4.04 -0.26
CA GLU A 73 12.52 4.89 0.87
C GLU A 73 11.38 5.84 1.24
N ASP A 74 11.27 6.15 2.53
CA ASP A 74 10.32 7.15 3.01
C ASP A 74 10.72 8.51 2.47
N THR A 75 9.88 9.03 1.57
CA THR A 75 10.08 10.32 0.92
C THR A 75 8.95 11.23 1.34
N GLU A 76 9.27 12.39 1.93
CA GLU A 76 8.30 13.39 2.32
C GLU A 76 7.35 13.73 1.16
N GLY A 77 6.04 13.79 1.44
CA GLY A 77 5.01 14.02 0.43
C GLY A 77 4.67 12.80 -0.45
N TYR A 78 5.38 11.67 -0.28
CA TYR A 78 5.16 10.40 -0.99
C TYR A 78 5.10 9.17 -0.06
N VAL A 79 4.94 9.43 1.25
CA VAL A 79 4.85 8.43 2.31
C VAL A 79 3.77 8.80 3.31
N GLU A 80 3.15 7.78 3.92
CA GLU A 80 2.14 7.93 4.95
C GLU A 80 2.12 6.69 5.84
N THR A 81 2.03 6.88 7.16
CA THR A 81 1.95 5.81 8.15
C THR A 81 0.50 5.46 8.46
N LEU A 82 0.21 4.17 8.64
CA LEU A 82 -1.14 3.67 8.90
C LEU A 82 -1.21 2.80 10.16
N ASP A 83 -2.35 2.84 10.86
CA ASP A 83 -2.67 1.93 11.97
C ASP A 83 -3.07 0.52 11.50
N GLU A 84 -3.35 -0.38 12.45
CA GLU A 84 -3.81 -1.74 12.17
C GLU A 84 -5.13 -1.79 11.38
N SER A 85 -5.91 -0.70 11.37
CA SER A 85 -7.16 -0.57 10.62
C SER A 85 -6.96 -0.03 9.20
N GLY A 86 -5.72 0.33 8.83
CA GLY A 86 -5.36 0.91 7.54
C GLY A 86 -5.69 2.41 7.43
N ARG A 87 -5.93 3.09 8.55
CA ARG A 87 -6.16 4.55 8.59
C ARG A 87 -4.85 5.28 8.77
N ALA A 88 -4.73 6.44 8.14
CA ALA A 88 -3.60 7.33 8.35
C ALA A 88 -3.50 7.74 9.81
N VAL A 89 -2.28 7.73 10.33
CA VAL A 89 -1.96 8.18 11.68
C VAL A 89 -0.88 9.25 11.63
N ASP A 90 -1.00 10.22 12.53
CA ASP A 90 0.02 11.22 12.81
C ASP A 90 1.19 10.59 13.59
N GLU A 91 2.27 11.36 13.83
CA GLU A 91 3.56 10.86 14.34
C GLU A 91 3.48 10.09 15.68
N ASP A 92 2.45 10.32 16.51
CA ASP A 92 2.28 9.68 17.82
C ASP A 92 1.40 8.41 17.79
N GLY A 93 0.91 8.00 16.62
CA GLY A 93 0.04 6.84 16.45
C GLY A 93 0.78 5.50 16.43
N ASP A 94 0.07 4.41 16.75
CA ASP A 94 0.61 3.06 16.58
C ASP A 94 0.68 2.71 15.08
N VAL A 95 1.89 2.54 14.56
CA VAL A 95 2.15 2.35 13.14
C VAL A 95 2.23 0.85 12.82
N ALA A 96 1.24 0.35 12.10
CA ALA A 96 1.21 -1.03 11.62
C ALA A 96 1.69 -1.18 10.17
N PHE A 97 1.49 -0.14 9.34
CA PHE A 97 1.89 -0.14 7.94
C PHE A 97 2.49 1.20 7.51
N ILE A 98 3.31 1.13 6.48
CA ILE A 98 3.86 2.28 5.75
C ILE A 98 3.32 2.21 4.34
N ARG A 99 2.63 3.25 3.89
CA ARG A 99 2.11 3.40 2.53
C ARG A 99 2.99 4.39 1.77
N ARG A 100 3.57 3.95 0.67
CA ARG A 100 4.42 4.75 -0.22
C ARG A 100 3.80 4.82 -1.60
N TRP A 101 4.02 5.92 -2.30
CA TRP A 101 3.61 6.03 -3.69
C TRP A 101 4.66 6.70 -4.57
N ALA A 102 4.59 6.40 -5.85
CA ALA A 102 5.39 7.05 -6.87
C ALA A 102 4.49 7.57 -7.98
N VAL A 103 4.85 8.73 -8.51
CA VAL A 103 4.21 9.34 -9.67
C VAL A 103 5.29 9.52 -10.73
N THR A 104 5.20 8.74 -11.80
CA THR A 104 6.20 8.74 -12.87
C THR A 104 5.56 9.26 -14.15
N PRO A 105 6.00 10.42 -14.70
CA PRO A 105 5.50 10.89 -15.97
C PRO A 105 5.95 9.96 -17.10
N ILE A 106 5.09 9.75 -18.10
CA ILE A 106 5.45 8.97 -19.30
C ILE A 106 6.38 9.78 -20.22
N ASP A 107 6.19 11.11 -20.26
CA ASP A 107 7.08 12.07 -20.91
C ASP A 107 7.43 13.19 -19.92
N HIS A 108 8.72 13.43 -19.72
CA HIS A 108 9.23 14.42 -18.77
C HIS A 108 9.15 15.88 -19.26
N ARG A 109 8.97 16.13 -20.57
CA ARG A 109 8.87 17.50 -21.10
C ARG A 109 7.48 18.08 -20.95
N GLU A 110 6.46 17.29 -21.30
CA GLU A 110 5.06 17.68 -21.19
C GLU A 110 4.25 16.46 -20.73
N PRO A 111 4.03 16.29 -19.41
CA PRO A 111 3.33 15.14 -18.88
C PRO A 111 1.85 15.14 -19.30
N GLN A 112 1.57 14.47 -20.40
CA GLN A 112 0.23 14.14 -20.88
C GLN A 112 -0.34 12.93 -20.14
N ALA A 113 0.52 12.13 -19.52
CA ALA A 113 0.12 10.97 -18.74
C ALA A 113 1.16 10.67 -17.65
N VAL A 114 0.67 10.12 -16.55
CA VAL A 114 1.47 9.68 -15.40
C VAL A 114 1.11 8.25 -15.04
N VAL A 115 2.10 7.49 -14.60
CA VAL A 115 1.94 6.23 -13.89
C VAL A 115 1.89 6.56 -12.40
N ILE A 116 0.90 6.04 -11.69
CA ILE A 116 0.78 6.16 -10.24
C ILE A 116 0.89 4.75 -9.68
N GLU A 117 1.86 4.54 -8.81
CA GLU A 117 2.09 3.29 -8.09
C GLU A 117 1.92 3.52 -6.59
N VAL A 118 1.16 2.68 -5.92
CA VAL A 118 0.95 2.72 -4.47
C VAL A 118 1.29 1.36 -3.89
N CYS A 119 2.25 1.32 -2.98
CA CYS A 119 2.66 0.13 -2.26
C CYS A 119 2.48 0.30 -0.76
N VAL A 120 2.02 -0.76 -0.10
CA VAL A 120 1.84 -0.81 1.35
C VAL A 120 2.77 -1.87 1.92
N PHE A 121 3.57 -1.46 2.89
CA PHE A 121 4.56 -2.28 3.58
C PHE A 121 4.11 -2.46 5.02
N ARG A 122 4.37 -3.63 5.59
CA ARG A 122 4.25 -3.78 7.03
C ARG A 122 5.31 -2.93 7.72
N ALA A 123 4.93 -2.23 8.78
CA ALA A 123 5.90 -1.51 9.60
C ALA A 123 6.94 -2.51 10.13
N PRO A 124 8.23 -2.23 10.00
CA PRO A 124 9.26 -3.11 10.53
C PRO A 124 9.21 -3.10 12.06
N ALA A 125 9.59 -4.21 12.68
CA ALA A 125 9.98 -4.17 14.10
C ALA A 125 11.16 -3.18 14.26
N GLU A 126 11.22 -2.47 15.40
CA GLU A 126 12.20 -1.40 15.65
C GLU A 126 13.61 -1.73 15.12
N GLY A 127 14.15 -0.86 14.26
CA GLY A 127 15.52 -0.95 13.75
C GLY A 127 15.73 -1.79 12.47
N LEU A 128 14.66 -2.31 11.85
CA LEU A 128 14.73 -3.01 10.56
C LEU A 128 14.14 -2.17 9.42
N ALA A 129 14.56 -2.43 8.18
CA ALA A 129 13.93 -1.87 6.99
C ALA A 129 12.76 -2.78 6.52
N PRO A 130 11.67 -2.21 5.97
CA PRO A 130 10.63 -3.01 5.32
C PRO A 130 11.23 -3.74 4.10
N VAL A 131 11.00 -5.05 3.99
CA VAL A 131 11.68 -5.90 3.00
C VAL A 131 10.85 -6.13 1.75
N SER A 132 9.52 -6.22 1.89
CA SER A 132 8.60 -6.42 0.76
C SER A 132 7.25 -5.75 1.00
N ALA A 133 6.62 -5.29 -0.07
CA ALA A 133 5.26 -4.79 -0.01
C ALA A 133 4.27 -5.95 0.24
N GLU A 134 3.30 -5.72 1.11
CA GLU A 134 2.16 -6.61 1.34
C GLU A 134 1.14 -6.49 0.19
N ALA A 135 1.03 -5.29 -0.40
CA ALA A 135 0.23 -5.02 -1.59
C ALA A 135 0.84 -3.88 -2.39
N CYS A 136 0.76 -3.97 -3.73
CA CYS A 136 1.08 -2.88 -4.64
C CYS A 136 0.01 -2.79 -5.73
N LEU A 137 -0.42 -1.58 -6.05
CA LEU A 137 -1.34 -1.28 -7.14
C LEU A 137 -0.75 -0.19 -8.03
N ALA A 138 -1.05 -0.28 -9.32
CA ALA A 138 -0.60 0.71 -10.29
C ALA A 138 -1.75 1.10 -11.23
N THR A 139 -1.77 2.35 -11.66
CA THR A 139 -2.65 2.84 -12.72
C THR A 139 -1.90 3.82 -13.61
N ILE A 140 -2.38 3.96 -14.84
CA ILE A 140 -2.00 5.06 -15.71
C ILE A 140 -3.15 6.06 -15.71
N ARG A 141 -2.81 7.35 -15.73
CA ARG A 141 -3.76 8.43 -15.89
C ARG A 141 -3.30 9.38 -16.97
N SER A 142 -4.19 9.69 -17.91
CA SER A 142 -3.97 10.76 -18.88
C SER A 142 -4.50 12.09 -18.35
N ARG A 143 -3.93 13.17 -18.87
CA ARG A 143 -4.41 14.53 -18.68
C ARG A 143 -5.79 14.66 -19.33
N GLN A 144 -6.73 15.27 -18.62
CA GLN A 144 -8.05 15.55 -19.15
C GLN A 144 -8.00 16.80 -20.04
N PRO A 145 -8.77 16.81 -21.15
CA PRO A 145 -8.87 17.96 -22.04
C PRO A 145 -9.52 19.17 -21.37
#